data_AF-A0A329MNA1-F1
#
_entry.id   AF-A0A329MNA1-F1
#
_cell.length_a   1.000
_cell.length_b   1.000
_cell.length_c   1.000
_cell.angle_alpha   90.00
_cell.angle_beta   90.00
_cell.angle_gamma   90.00
#
_symmetry.space_group_name_H-M   'P 1'
#
loop_
_entity.id
_entity.type
_entity.pdbx_description
1 polymer ?
#
loop_
_entity_poly.entity_id
_entity_poly.type
_entity_poly.pdbx_seq_one_letter_code
_entity_poly.pdbx_strand_id
1 'polypeptide(L)' 'MTGKDVVVKQVGIAEYADYLVSVGLPSPIAGLFAAVQQNIKDGELDVASSDFDKLIGRPATPLIDALTLIVKTI' A
#
# COMPACT_ATOMS: atom_id res chain seq x y z
N MET A 1 15.94 -7.84 -3.59
CA MET A 1 14.74 -8.10 -4.42
C MET A 1 14.57 -9.61 -4.58
N THR A 2 13.34 -10.10 -4.78
CA THR A 2 13.03 -11.54 -4.75
C THR A 2 13.49 -12.32 -5.98
N GLY A 3 13.81 -11.65 -7.09
CA GLY A 3 14.11 -12.30 -8.38
C GLY A 3 12.90 -12.99 -9.02
N LYS A 4 11.70 -12.79 -8.48
CA LYS A 4 10.43 -13.30 -8.99
C LYS A 4 9.69 -12.19 -9.72
N ASP A 5 9.02 -12.53 -10.81
CA ASP A 5 8.12 -11.61 -11.50
C ASP A 5 6.89 -11.33 -10.63
N VAL A 6 6.63 -10.05 -10.38
CA VAL A 6 5.46 -9.56 -9.62
C VAL A 6 4.73 -8.55 -10.49
N VAL A 7 3.48 -8.86 -10.85
CA VAL A 7 2.65 -8.03 -11.72
C VAL A 7 1.63 -7.27 -10.89
N VAL A 8 1.51 -5.96 -11.15
CA VAL A 8 0.43 -5.14 -10.59
C VAL A 8 -0.85 -5.40 -11.37
N LYS A 9 -1.85 -6.03 -10.74
CA LYS A 9 -3.19 -6.20 -11.33
C LYS A 9 -4.08 -5.04 -10.89
N GLN A 10 -4.40 -4.15 -11.81
CA GLN A 10 -5.38 -3.08 -11.59
C GLN A 10 -6.80 -3.67 -11.68
N VAL A 11 -7.62 -3.42 -10.66
CA VAL A 11 -9.01 -3.92 -10.56
C VAL A 11 -9.94 -2.80 -10.11
N GLY A 12 -11.24 -2.99 -10.31
CA GLY A 12 -12.25 -2.06 -9.77
C GLY A 12 -12.34 -2.13 -8.24
N ILE A 13 -12.84 -1.07 -7.60
CA ILE A 13 -12.98 -1.00 -6.12
C ILE A 13 -13.89 -2.11 -5.58
N ALA A 14 -14.98 -2.44 -6.29
CA ALA A 14 -15.87 -3.54 -5.92
C ALA A 14 -15.17 -4.90 -6.05
N GLU A 15 -14.48 -5.15 -7.18
CA GLU A 15 -13.69 -6.38 -7.37
C GLU A 15 -12.60 -6.53 -6.31
N TYR A 16 -11.95 -5.43 -5.91
CA TYR A 16 -10.97 -5.44 -4.83
C TYR A 16 -11.60 -5.85 -3.48
N ALA A 17 -12.75 -5.28 -3.12
CA ALA A 17 -13.46 -5.65 -1.89
C ALA A 17 -13.89 -7.12 -1.89
N ASP A 18 -14.49 -7.58 -3.00
CA ASP A 18 -14.94 -8.97 -3.17
C ASP A 18 -13.77 -9.95 -3.08
N TYR A 19 -12.63 -9.61 -3.69
CA TYR A 19 -11.41 -10.39 -3.58
C TYR A 19 -10.93 -10.50 -2.13
N LEU A 20 -10.87 -9.37 -1.39
CA LEU A 20 -10.47 -9.39 0.02
C LEU A 20 -11.39 -10.28 0.88
N VAL A 21 -12.70 -10.23 0.65
CA VAL A 21 -13.65 -11.14 1.32
C VAL A 21 -13.37 -12.60 0.95
N SER A 22 -13.11 -12.89 -0.34
CA SER A 22 -12.84 -14.25 -0.82
C SER A 22 -11.60 -14.88 -0.19
N VAL A 23 -10.61 -14.07 0.22
CA VAL A 23 -9.39 -14.53 0.90
C VAL A 23 -9.49 -14.46 2.44
N GLY A 24 -10.68 -14.20 2.97
CA GLY A 24 -11.00 -14.36 4.39
C GLY A 24 -11.10 -13.07 5.22
N LEU A 25 -11.04 -11.88 4.61
CA LEU A 25 -11.30 -10.64 5.36
C LEU A 25 -12.81 -10.49 5.65
N PRO A 26 -13.21 -10.08 6.87
CA PRO A 26 -14.60 -9.72 7.15
C PRO A 26 -15.08 -8.57 6.24
N SER A 27 -16.32 -8.63 5.77
CA SER A 27 -16.89 -7.66 4.84
C SER A 27 -16.72 -6.18 5.26
N PRO A 28 -16.93 -5.78 6.54
CA PRO A 28 -16.70 -4.40 6.95
C PRO A 28 -15.24 -3.94 6.80
N ILE A 29 -14.29 -4.86 7.00
CA ILE A 29 -12.85 -4.57 6.88
C ILE A 29 -12.44 -4.50 5.40
N ALA A 30 -12.97 -5.39 4.56
CA ALA A 30 -12.78 -5.30 3.11
C ALA A 30 -13.31 -3.97 2.55
N GLY A 31 -14.49 -3.54 3.01
CA GLY A 31 -15.07 -2.24 2.69
C GLY A 31 -14.18 -1.06 3.11
N LEU A 32 -13.58 -1.12 4.31
CA LEU A 32 -12.62 -0.11 4.76
C LEU A 32 -11.42 0.00 3.82
N PHE A 33 -10.79 -1.12 3.45
CA PHE A 33 -9.64 -1.10 2.53
C PHE A 33 -10.03 -0.64 1.13
N ALA A 34 -11.22 -1.00 0.64
CA ALA A 34 -11.73 -0.53 -0.63
C ALA A 34 -11.94 1.00 -0.64
N ALA A 35 -12.45 1.57 0.45
CA ALA A 35 -12.55 3.02 0.62
C ALA A 35 -11.18 3.72 0.63
N VAL A 36 -10.18 3.12 1.29
CA VAL A 36 -8.79 3.64 1.24
C VAL A 36 -8.25 3.64 -0.19
N GLN A 37 -8.48 2.58 -0.98
CA GLN A 37 -8.06 2.54 -2.39
C GLN A 37 -8.73 3.61 -3.24
N GLN A 38 -10.01 3.90 -2.98
CA GLN A 38 -10.72 5.00 -3.64
C GLN A 38 -10.06 6.35 -3.32
N ASN A 39 -9.78 6.64 -2.05
CA ASN A 39 -9.10 7.88 -1.64
C ASN A 39 -7.70 8.01 -2.25
N ILE A 40 -6.93 6.91 -2.33
CA ILE A 40 -5.63 6.90 -2.99
C ILE A 40 -5.77 7.27 -4.47
N LYS A 41 -6.77 6.73 -5.16
CA LYS A 41 -7.07 7.05 -6.56
C LYS A 41 -7.47 8.52 -6.74
N ASP A 42 -8.14 9.09 -5.74
CA ASP A 42 -8.53 10.49 -5.72
C ASP A 42 -7.36 11.44 -5.33
N GLY A 43 -6.17 10.88 -5.06
CA GLY A 43 -4.94 11.65 -4.82
C GLY A 43 -4.67 11.99 -3.35
N GLU A 44 -5.46 11.46 -2.41
CA GLU A 44 -5.38 11.84 -0.98
C GLU A 44 -4.04 11.48 -0.31
N LEU A 45 -3.20 10.63 -0.92
CA LEU A 45 -1.84 10.33 -0.46
C LEU A 45 -0.74 11.05 -1.26
N ASP A 46 -1.06 11.74 -2.34
CA ASP A 46 -0.09 12.48 -3.17
C ASP A 46 0.21 13.86 -2.57
N VAL A 47 0.67 13.86 -1.32
CA VAL A 47 0.97 15.07 -0.55
C VAL A 47 2.48 15.32 -0.59
N ALA A 48 2.90 16.33 -1.35
CA ALA A 48 4.28 16.80 -1.35
C ALA A 48 4.61 17.56 -0.07
N SER A 49 5.29 16.92 0.88
CA SER A 49 5.81 17.56 2.10
C SER A 49 7.21 17.05 2.47
N SER A 50 7.98 17.90 3.15
CA SER A 50 9.31 17.58 3.74
C SER A 50 9.31 17.69 5.26
N ASP A 51 8.13 17.87 5.88
CA ASP A 51 8.03 18.13 7.32
C ASP A 51 8.51 16.94 8.14
N PHE A 52 8.23 15.72 7.68
CA PHE A 52 8.70 14.50 8.34
C PHE A 52 10.23 14.43 8.35
N ASP A 53 10.87 14.64 7.19
CA ASP A 53 12.33 14.64 7.05
C ASP A 53 13.00 15.69 7.96
N LYS A 54 12.42 16.90 8.00
CA LYS A 54 12.88 17.98 8.89
C LYS A 54 12.72 17.60 10.37
N LEU A 55 11.58 17.02 10.75
CA LEU A 55 11.29 16.64 12.12
C LEU A 55 12.26 15.58 12.64
N ILE A 56 12.60 14.59 11.81
CA ILE A 56 13.48 13.48 12.20
C ILE A 56 14.98 13.76 11.93
N GLY A 57 15.31 14.88 11.28
CA GLY A 57 16.68 15.30 10.99
C GLY A 57 17.43 14.45 9.96
N ARG A 58 16.70 13.67 9.15
CA ARG A 58 17.25 12.81 8.10
C ARG A 58 16.17 12.56 7.03
N PRO A 59 16.55 12.13 5.82
CA PRO A 59 15.56 11.66 4.84
C PRO A 59 14.74 10.48 5.38
N ALA A 60 13.46 10.42 4.98
CA ALA A 60 12.62 9.24 5.16
C ALA A 60 13.29 8.00 4.56
N THR A 61 13.00 6.83 5.15
CA THR A 61 13.55 5.57 4.67
C THR A 61 13.04 5.29 3.24
N PRO A 62 13.92 5.10 2.24
CA PRO A 62 13.51 4.78 0.88
C PRO A 62 12.70 3.48 0.80
N LEU A 63 11.73 3.43 -0.13
CA LEU A 63 10.87 2.25 -0.32
C LEU A 63 11.69 0.97 -0.58
N ILE A 64 12.78 1.06 -1.35
CA ILE A 64 13.63 -0.10 -1.66
C ILE A 64 14.30 -0.69 -0.42
N ASP A 65 14.67 0.14 0.55
CA ASP A 65 15.30 -0.30 1.80
C ASP A 65 14.26 -1.00 2.68
N ALA A 66 13.06 -0.43 2.78
CA ALA A 66 11.94 -1.03 3.50
C ALA A 66 11.54 -2.40 2.91
N LEU A 67 11.42 -2.50 1.57
CA LEU A 67 11.15 -3.76 0.89
C LEU A 67 12.26 -4.79 1.12
N THR A 68 13.52 -4.36 1.11
CA THR A 68 14.66 -5.24 1.35
C THR A 68 14.64 -5.84 2.76
N LEU A 69 14.20 -5.07 3.77
CA LEU A 69 14.05 -5.56 5.14
C LEU A 69 12.98 -6.66 5.24
N ILE A 70 11.82 -6.44 4.63
CA ILE A 70 10.69 -7.37 4.67
C ILE A 70 11.06 -8.68 3.96
N VAL A 71 11.59 -8.61 2.75
CA VAL A 71 11.92 -9.80 1.94
C VAL A 71 12.99 -10.68 2.60
N LYS A 72 13.92 -10.12 3.39
CA LYS A 72 14.92 -10.91 4.13
C LYS A 72 14.32 -11.77 5.25
N THR A 73 13.10 -11.44 5.68
CA THR A 73 12.44 -12.10 6.82
C THR A 73 11.52 -13.26 6.37
N ILE A 74 11.38 -13.45 5.06
CA ILE A 74 10.58 -14.49 4.40
C ILE A 74 11.54 -15.46 3.72
#